data_AF-A0A6G3UCB9-F1
#
_entry.id   AF-A0A6G3UCB9-F1
#
_cell.length_a   1.000
_cell.length_b   1.000
_cell.length_c   1.000
_cell.angle_alpha   90.00
_cell.angle_beta   90.00
_cell.angle_gamma   90.00
#
_symmetry.space_group_name_H-M   'P 1'
#
loop_
_entity.id
_entity.type
_entity.pdbx_description
1 polymer ?
#
loop_
_entity_poly.entity_id
_entity_poly.type
_entity_poly.pdbx_seq_one_letter_code
_entity_poly.pdbx_strand_id
1 'polypeptide(L)'
;DAALRADDALHDVLVRVSGNRAAAATVARYTPLIRRLERRRFGEGGACRSAGLHDRLIAACAAGDTDGAVRVTAEIWRGLEELADIP
;
A
#
# COMPACT_ATOMS: atom_id res chain seq x y z
N ASP A 1 -13.55 1.13 -8.08
CA ASP A 1 -13.48 1.73 -6.72
C ASP A 1 -13.49 0.76 -5.55
N ALA A 2 -14.18 -0.38 -5.61
CA ALA A 2 -14.19 -1.34 -4.49
C ALA A 2 -12.77 -1.84 -4.11
N ALA A 3 -11.93 -2.14 -5.11
CA ALA A 3 -10.55 -2.55 -4.89
C ALA A 3 -9.71 -1.47 -4.18
N LEU A 4 -9.85 -0.21 -4.58
CA LEU A 4 -9.14 0.93 -3.95
C LEU A 4 -9.56 1.10 -2.48
N ARG A 5 -10.86 0.99 -2.18
CA ARG A 5 -11.34 1.09 -0.79
C ARG A 5 -10.83 -0.07 0.07
N ALA A 6 -10.75 -1.27 -0.49
CA ALA A 6 -10.21 -2.43 0.22
C ALA A 6 -8.70 -2.24 0.49
N ASP A 7 -7.96 -1.71 -0.48
CA ASP A 7 -6.55 -1.36 -0.36
C ASP A 7 -6.32 -0.29 0.73
N ASP A 8 -7.09 0.81 0.70
CA ASP A 8 -7.04 1.86 1.73
C ASP A 8 -7.26 1.26 3.13
N ALA A 9 -8.29 0.41 3.27
CA ALA A 9 -8.67 -0.18 4.55
C ALA A 9 -7.58 -1.10 5.11
N LEU A 10 -6.89 -1.85 4.23
CA LEU A 10 -5.77 -2.72 4.58
C LEU A 10 -4.58 -1.90 5.09
N HIS A 11 -4.13 -0.92 4.31
CA HIS A 11 -2.96 -0.11 4.66
C HIS A 11 -3.18 0.76 5.91
N ASP A 12 -4.39 1.23 6.13
CA ASP A 12 -4.73 2.02 7.33
C ASP A 12 -4.60 1.20 8.63
N VAL A 13 -4.69 -0.14 8.59
CA VAL A 13 -4.47 -0.98 9.79
C VAL A 13 -3.08 -0.72 10.37
N LEU A 14 -2.04 -0.73 9.53
CA LEU A 14 -0.65 -0.56 9.97
C LEU A 14 -0.43 0.83 10.57
N VAL A 15 -1.02 1.85 9.95
CA VAL A 15 -0.94 3.24 10.43
C VAL A 15 -1.64 3.39 11.78
N ARG A 16 -2.86 2.87 11.92
CA ARG A 16 -3.60 2.92 13.19
C ARG A 16 -2.91 2.17 14.31
N VAL A 17 -2.43 0.95 14.06
CA VAL A 17 -1.76 0.12 15.07
C VAL A 17 -0.43 0.72 15.51
N SER A 18 0.27 1.45 14.63
CA SER A 18 1.53 2.13 15.01
C SER A 18 1.37 3.19 16.11
N GLY A 19 0.15 3.73 16.32
CA GLY A 19 -0.10 4.83 17.24
C GLY A 19 0.61 6.14 16.88
N ASN A 20 1.31 6.20 15.75
CA ASN A 20 2.16 7.33 15.36
C ASN A 20 1.35 8.38 14.61
N ARG A 21 0.91 9.40 15.35
CA ARG A 21 0.12 10.52 14.80
C ARG A 21 0.85 11.29 13.70
N ALA A 22 2.17 11.42 13.78
CA ALA A 22 2.97 12.12 12.77
C ALA A 22 3.02 11.32 11.45
N ALA A 23 3.18 10.01 11.55
CA ALA A 23 3.09 9.11 10.40
C ALA A 23 1.68 9.15 9.78
N ALA A 24 0.63 9.08 10.60
CA ALA A 24 -0.75 9.17 10.12
C ALA A 24 -1.04 10.49 9.39
N ALA A 25 -0.59 11.62 9.93
CA ALA A 25 -0.75 12.93 9.28
C ALA A 25 0.01 13.00 7.94
N THR A 26 1.21 12.41 7.89
CA THR A 26 2.00 12.32 6.65
C THR A 26 1.29 11.48 5.61
N VAL A 27 0.84 10.28 5.97
CA VAL A 27 0.09 9.39 5.06
C VAL A 27 -1.14 10.12 4.52
N ALA A 28 -1.97 10.69 5.40
CA ALA A 28 -3.17 11.43 5.00
C ALA A 28 -2.89 12.59 4.01
N ARG A 29 -1.75 13.28 4.17
CA ARG A 29 -1.32 14.35 3.26
C ARG A 29 -1.02 13.84 1.85
N TYR A 30 -0.42 12.65 1.73
CA TYR A 30 0.04 12.11 0.44
C TYR A 30 -0.94 11.12 -0.21
N THR A 31 -1.90 10.56 0.53
CA THR A 31 -2.94 9.63 0.00
C THR A 31 -3.63 10.16 -1.27
N PRO A 32 -4.03 11.44 -1.39
CA PRO A 32 -4.69 11.93 -2.61
C PRO A 32 -3.81 11.86 -3.87
N LEU A 33 -2.49 12.00 -3.73
CA LEU A 33 -1.52 11.90 -4.83
C LEU A 33 -1.32 10.43 -5.22
N ILE A 34 -1.13 9.57 -4.23
CA ILE A 34 -1.01 8.12 -4.41
C ILE A 34 -2.24 7.56 -5.15
N ARG A 35 -3.45 7.96 -4.76
CA ARG A 35 -4.70 7.54 -5.42
C ARG A 35 -4.77 7.90 -6.90
N ARG A 36 -4.11 8.97 -7.34
CA ARG A 36 -4.05 9.32 -8.77
C ARG A 36 -3.19 8.32 -9.53
N LEU A 37 -2.08 7.86 -8.94
CA LEU A 37 -1.19 6.85 -9.52
C LEU A 37 -1.85 5.47 -9.52
N GLU A 38 -2.49 5.08 -8.42
CA GLU A 38 -3.21 3.81 -8.31
C GLU A 38 -4.33 3.69 -9.34
N ARG A 39 -5.12 4.75 -9.55
CA ARG A 39 -6.17 4.73 -10.58
C ARG A 39 -5.63 4.51 -12.00
N ARG A 40 -4.40 4.98 -12.30
CA ARG A 40 -3.72 4.67 -13.56
C ARG A 40 -3.29 3.20 -13.60
N ARG A 41 -2.62 2.72 -12.55
CA ARG A 41 -2.13 1.32 -12.38
C ARG A 41 -3.24 0.27 -12.47
N PHE A 42 -4.37 0.50 -11.80
CA PHE A 42 -5.48 -0.46 -11.74
C PHE A 42 -6.30 -0.53 -13.03
N GLY A 43 -6.21 0.48 -13.90
CA GLY A 43 -6.79 0.44 -15.25
C GLY A 43 -6.07 -0.51 -16.21
N GLU A 44 -4.80 -0.84 -15.95
CA GLU A 44 -3.91 -1.59 -16.86
C GLU A 44 -3.72 -3.08 -16.47
N GLY A 45 -4.60 -3.64 -15.62
CA GLY A 45 -4.56 -5.07 -15.26
C GLY A 45 -3.64 -5.44 -14.08
N GLY A 46 -3.14 -4.45 -13.32
CA GLY A 46 -2.27 -4.67 -12.16
C GLY A 46 -2.93 -5.28 -10.90
N ALA A 47 -4.24 -5.53 -10.92
CA ALA A 47 -5.01 -5.95 -9.75
C ALA A 47 -4.60 -7.32 -9.17
N CYS A 48 -4.23 -8.28 -10.02
CA CYS A 48 -3.92 -9.65 -9.56
C CYS A 48 -2.58 -9.75 -8.82
N ARG A 49 -1.60 -8.92 -9.18
CA ARG A 49 -0.28 -8.85 -8.50
C ARG A 49 -0.39 -8.18 -7.12
N SER A 50 -1.28 -7.19 -6.98
CA SER A 50 -1.51 -6.48 -5.71
C SER A 50 -2.12 -7.40 -4.65
N ALA A 51 -3.10 -8.23 -5.01
CA ALA A 51 -3.73 -9.17 -4.07
C ALA A 51 -2.72 -10.14 -3.42
N GLY A 52 -1.84 -10.75 -4.22
CA GLY A 52 -0.82 -11.68 -3.70
C GLY A 52 0.22 -11.00 -2.80
N LEU A 53 0.51 -9.71 -2.99
CA LEU A 53 1.38 -8.95 -2.10
C LEU A 53 0.68 -8.63 -0.78
N HIS A 54 -0.63 -8.35 -0.79
CA HIS A 54 -1.40 -8.15 0.43
C HIS A 54 -1.47 -9.41 1.28
N ASP A 55 -1.66 -10.58 0.67
CA ASP A 55 -1.64 -11.85 1.41
C ASP A 55 -0.28 -12.09 2.09
N ARG A 56 0.82 -11.78 1.40
CA ARG A 56 2.18 -11.88 1.98
C ARG A 56 2.38 -10.89 3.13
N LEU A 57 1.84 -9.67 3.02
CA LEU A 57 1.91 -8.67 4.08
C LEU A 57 1.13 -9.11 5.32
N ILE A 58 -0.10 -9.59 5.12
CA ILE A 58 -0.95 -10.11 6.19
C ILE A 58 -0.26 -11.28 6.89
N ALA A 59 0.32 -12.22 6.13
CA ALA A 59 1.04 -13.36 6.69
C ALA A 59 2.27 -12.93 7.52
N ALA A 60 3.06 -11.96 7.03
CA ALA A 60 4.20 -11.43 7.76
C ALA A 60 3.76 -10.75 9.07
N CYS A 61 2.71 -9.92 9.03
CA CYS A 61 2.14 -9.31 10.22
C CYS A 61 1.60 -10.34 11.22
N ALA A 62 0.90 -11.38 10.76
CA ALA A 62 0.37 -12.44 11.60
C ALA A 62 1.48 -13.28 12.27
N ALA A 63 2.60 -13.46 11.58
CA ALA A 63 3.78 -14.14 12.11
C ALA A 63 4.65 -13.25 13.03
N GLY A 64 4.38 -11.95 13.12
CA GLY A 64 5.25 -10.98 13.81
C GLY A 64 6.57 -10.70 13.08
N ASP A 65 6.68 -11.10 11.80
CA ASP A 65 7.85 -10.87 10.96
C ASP A 65 7.88 -9.42 10.47
N THR A 66 8.52 -8.57 11.27
CA THR A 66 8.61 -7.13 11.00
C THR A 66 9.44 -6.84 9.74
N ASP A 67 10.56 -7.54 9.56
CA ASP A 67 11.43 -7.36 8.40
C ASP A 67 10.72 -7.81 7.11
N GLY A 68 9.99 -8.92 7.18
CA GLY A 68 9.12 -9.38 6.11
C GLY A 68 8.04 -8.35 5.76
N ALA A 69 7.35 -7.80 6.76
CA ALA A 69 6.32 -6.78 6.54
C ALA A 69 6.90 -5.50 5.91
N VAL A 70 8.06 -5.04 6.35
CA VAL A 70 8.77 -3.88 5.78
C VAL A 70 9.14 -4.13 4.32
N ARG A 71 9.72 -5.30 4.03
CA ARG A 71 10.12 -5.67 2.66
C ARG A 71 8.93 -5.77 1.71
N VAL A 72 7.84 -6.42 2.14
CA VAL A 72 6.63 -6.55 1.32
C VAL A 72 5.99 -5.17 1.09
N THR A 73 5.93 -4.32 2.12
CA THR A 73 5.45 -2.94 1.99
C THR A 73 6.28 -2.17 0.97
N ALA A 74 7.61 -2.26 1.03
CA ALA A 74 8.48 -1.64 0.04
C ALA A 74 8.26 -2.20 -1.39
N GLU A 75 7.99 -3.50 -1.54
CA GLU A 75 7.68 -4.13 -2.84
C GLU A 75 6.35 -3.62 -3.43
N ILE A 76 5.34 -3.37 -2.58
CA ILE A 76 4.06 -2.77 -2.97
C ILE A 76 4.30 -1.36 -3.53
N TRP A 77 5.02 -0.51 -2.79
CA TRP A 77 5.23 0.89 -3.16
C TRP A 77 6.20 1.11 -4.31
N ARG A 78 7.25 0.28 -4.47
CA ARG A 78 8.17 0.34 -5.62
C ARG A 78 7.44 0.15 -6.95
N GLY A 79 6.39 -0.67 -6.98
CA GLY A 79 5.57 -0.84 -8.18
C GLY A 79 4.79 0.41 -8.60
N LEU A 80 4.66 1.40 -7.71
CA LEU A 80 4.06 2.71 -8.00
C LEU A 80 5.13 3.77 -8.37
N GLU A 81 6.35 3.63 -7.85
CA GLU A 81 7.50 4.50 -8.17
C GLU A 81 7.81 4.48 -9.67
N GLU A 82 7.78 3.30 -10.31
CA GLU A 82 7.93 3.13 -11.76
C GLU A 82 6.91 3.93 -12.60
N LEU A 83 5.76 4.31 -12.02
CA LEU A 83 4.73 5.11 -12.68
C LEU A 83 4.84 6.62 -12.39
N ALA A 84 5.54 7.00 -11.31
CA ALA A 84 5.71 8.39 -10.92
C ALA A 84 6.78 9.10 -11.77
N ASP A 85 7.74 8.34 -12.31
CA ASP A 85 8.81 8.84 -13.20
C ASP A 85 8.42 8.93 -14.68
N ILE A 86 7.17 8.61 -15.04
CA ILE A 86 6.68 8.76 -16.42
C ILE A 86 6.24 10.23 -16.63
N PRO A 87 6.87 10.98 -17.57
CA PRO A 87 6.59 12.40 -17.81
C PRO A 87 5.13 12.72 -18.17
#